data_AF-A0A482D7B9-F1
#
_entry.id   AF-A0A482D7B9-F1
#
_cell.length_a   1.000
_cell.length_b   1.000
_cell.length_c   1.000
_cell.angle_alpha   90.00
_cell.angle_beta   90.00
_cell.angle_gamma   90.00
#
_symmetry.space_group_name_H-M   'P 1'
#
loop_
_entity.id
_entity.type
_entity.pdbx_description
1 polymer ?
#
loop_
_entity_poly.entity_id
_entity_poly.type
_entity_poly.pdbx_seq_one_letter_code
_entity_poly.pdbx_strand_id
1 'polypeptide(L)'
;MINENKIRKAIRKHLFECGIMDEMMIDEERLTNEDGLEKVRNKENFIGSHCWGESFPDKSYITVSYGQQFPLFLYDSKEKIWYENNEEYTFDGEIMESTEQHRALLKPTENTHLKSLEWMLNKLEFIKKRNNIITLSHLSVEPGTKN
;
A
#
# COMPACT_ATOMS: atom_id res chain seq x y z
N MET A 1 15.97 21.29 13.51
CA MET A 1 16.28 19.85 13.57
C MET A 1 16.08 19.27 12.20
N ILE A 2 17.09 18.61 11.64
CA ILE A 2 16.91 17.89 10.38
C ILE A 2 16.13 16.62 10.72
N ASN A 3 15.02 16.40 10.03
CA ASN A 3 14.18 15.22 10.25
C ASN A 3 14.94 13.99 9.73
N GLU A 4 15.49 13.18 10.65
CA GLU A 4 16.28 11.99 10.32
C GLU A 4 15.52 11.01 9.42
N ASN A 5 14.20 10.94 9.53
CA ASN A 5 13.37 10.09 8.67
C ASN A 5 13.37 10.59 7.22
N LYS A 6 13.35 11.91 7.00
CA LYS A 6 13.47 12.50 5.65
C LYS A 6 14.83 12.25 5.02
N ILE A 7 15.91 12.29 5.81
CA ILE A 7 17.25 11.94 5.32
C ILE A 7 17.32 10.46 4.95
N ARG A 8 16.85 9.56 5.84
CA ARG A 8 16.82 8.12 5.57
C ARG A 8 16.01 7.81 4.31
N LYS A 9 14.85 8.45 4.12
CA LYS A 9 14.03 8.33 2.91
C LYS A 9 14.79 8.69 1.64
N ALA A 10 15.45 9.84 1.64
CA ALA A 10 16.20 10.31 0.48
C ALA A 10 17.37 9.37 0.14
N ILE A 11 18.09 8.88 1.16
CA ILE A 11 19.22 7.96 0.99
C ILE A 11 18.74 6.61 0.45
N ARG A 12 17.66 6.03 1.01
CA ARG A 12 17.11 4.74 0.57
C ARG A 12 16.63 4.78 -0.87
N LYS A 13 15.86 5.81 -1.22
CA LYS A 13 15.39 6.03 -2.58
C LYS A 13 16.57 6.08 -3.56
N HIS A 14 17.61 6.83 -3.21
CA HIS A 14 18.80 6.96 -4.07
C HIS A 14 19.57 5.65 -4.20
N LEU A 15 19.75 4.89 -3.12
CA LEU A 15 20.45 3.59 -3.15
C LEU A 15 19.70 2.53 -3.97
N PHE A 16 18.37 2.52 -3.91
CA PHE A 16 17.53 1.66 -4.76
C PHE A 16 17.60 2.08 -6.23
N GLU A 17 17.46 3.37 -6.54
CA GLU A 17 17.58 3.90 -7.90
C GLU A 17 18.97 3.61 -8.51
N CYS A 18 20.02 3.54 -7.69
CA CYS A 18 21.36 3.17 -8.13
C CYS A 18 21.60 1.65 -8.22
N GLY A 19 20.63 0.79 -7.88
CA GLY A 19 20.78 -0.66 -7.89
C GLY A 19 21.78 -1.20 -6.86
N ILE A 20 22.10 -0.40 -5.83
CA ILE A 20 23.07 -0.75 -4.79
C ILE A 20 22.42 -1.59 -3.69
N MET A 21 21.10 -1.50 -3.54
CA MET A 21 20.34 -2.14 -2.48
C MET A 21 19.06 -2.75 -3.03
N ASP A 22 18.89 -4.06 -2.84
CA ASP A 22 17.62 -4.75 -3.11
C ASP A 22 16.56 -4.33 -2.09
N GLU A 23 15.29 -4.27 -2.49
CA GLU A 23 14.15 -3.97 -1.60
C GLU A 23 14.14 -4.87 -0.35
N MET A 24 14.65 -6.10 -0.45
CA MET A 24 14.77 -7.06 0.66
C MET A 24 15.82 -6.70 1.71
N MET A 25 16.76 -5.79 1.41
CA MET A 25 17.86 -5.38 2.30
C MET A 25 17.52 -4.15 3.15
N ILE A 26 16.33 -3.58 2.99
CA ILE A 26 15.91 -2.37 3.71
C ILE A 26 15.29 -2.77 5.04
N ASP A 27 16.00 -2.49 6.14
CA ASP A 27 15.45 -2.60 7.49
C ASP A 27 14.49 -1.42 7.74
N GLU A 28 13.19 -1.70 7.65
CA GLU A 28 12.12 -0.73 7.84
C GLU A 28 11.33 -1.08 9.09
N GLU A 29 11.02 -0.07 9.90
CA GLU A 29 10.12 -0.24 11.03
C GLU A 29 8.72 -0.57 10.49
N ARG A 30 8.32 -1.83 10.67
CA ARG A 30 7.04 -2.35 10.20
C ARG A 30 6.02 -2.31 11.32
N LEU A 31 4.85 -1.76 11.02
CA LEU A 31 3.68 -1.89 11.88
C LEU A 31 3.13 -3.32 11.82
N THR A 32 2.45 -3.74 12.87
CA THR A 32 1.57 -4.90 12.75
C THR A 32 0.41 -4.55 11.82
N ASN A 33 -0.22 -5.56 11.20
CA ASN A 33 -1.37 -5.30 10.33
C ASN A 33 -2.57 -4.74 11.13
N GLU A 34 -2.67 -5.08 12.43
CA GLU A 34 -3.65 -4.50 13.35
C GLU A 34 -3.42 -2.99 13.55
N ASP A 35 -2.18 -2.57 13.79
CA ASP A 35 -1.83 -1.15 13.87
C ASP A 35 -2.00 -0.44 12.52
N GLY A 36 -1.80 -1.17 11.42
CA GLY A 36 -2.05 -0.69 10.06
C GLY A 36 -3.50 -0.32 9.79
N LEU A 37 -4.47 -0.93 10.48
CA LEU A 37 -5.90 -0.67 10.26
C LEU A 37 -6.27 0.80 10.52
N GLU A 38 -5.74 1.40 11.59
CA GLU A 38 -5.99 2.81 11.90
C GLU A 38 -5.44 3.71 10.79
N LYS A 39 -4.25 3.37 10.26
CA LYS A 39 -3.64 4.07 9.13
C LYS A 39 -4.49 3.96 7.87
N VAL A 40 -5.02 2.78 7.54
CA VAL A 40 -5.93 2.58 6.40
C VAL A 40 -7.21 3.41 6.56
N ARG A 41 -7.83 3.41 7.75
CA ARG A 41 -9.04 4.19 8.03
C ARG A 41 -8.81 5.68 7.82
N ASN A 42 -7.68 6.18 8.33
CA ASN A 42 -7.26 7.58 8.23
C ASN A 42 -6.64 7.94 6.88
N LYS A 43 -6.39 6.95 6.01
CA LYS A 43 -5.74 7.10 4.69
C LYS A 43 -4.32 7.65 4.82
N GLU A 44 -3.66 7.21 5.87
CA GLU A 44 -2.28 7.54 6.21
C GLU A 44 -1.34 6.47 5.68
N ASN A 45 -0.17 6.92 5.25
CA ASN A 45 0.90 6.05 4.78
C ASN A 45 1.35 5.08 5.87
N PHE A 46 1.55 3.81 5.51
CA PHE A 46 2.13 2.82 6.42
C PHE A 46 2.84 1.69 5.67
N ILE A 47 3.74 1.02 6.37
CA ILE A 47 4.41 -0.20 5.92
C ILE A 47 4.26 -1.23 7.03
N GLY A 48 3.74 -2.41 6.71
CA GLY A 48 3.51 -3.52 7.61
C GLY A 48 4.17 -4.81 7.13
N SER A 49 3.74 -5.95 7.66
CA SER A 49 4.24 -7.25 7.21
C SER A 49 3.57 -7.64 5.90
N HIS A 50 4.31 -7.55 4.79
CA HIS A 50 3.82 -7.82 3.43
C HIS A 50 2.61 -6.97 3.02
N CYS A 51 2.36 -5.85 3.70
CA CYS A 51 1.32 -4.90 3.37
C CYS A 51 1.88 -3.50 3.44
N TRP A 52 1.33 -2.59 2.65
CA TRP A 52 1.57 -1.17 2.80
C TRP A 52 0.39 -0.40 2.22
N GLY A 53 0.30 0.87 2.61
CA GLY A 53 -0.70 1.76 2.06
C GLY A 53 -0.15 3.16 1.81
N GLU A 54 -0.72 3.81 0.81
CA GLU A 54 -0.26 5.09 0.30
C GLU A 54 -1.43 6.01 -0.06
N SER A 55 -1.32 7.24 0.42
CA SER A 55 -2.22 8.34 0.13
C SER A 55 -1.79 9.07 -1.14
N PHE A 56 -2.76 9.35 -2.01
CA PHE A 56 -2.55 10.10 -3.23
C PHE A 56 -2.77 11.61 -2.98
N PRO A 57 -2.18 12.49 -3.82
CA PRO A 57 -2.38 13.94 -3.71
C PRO A 57 -3.85 14.38 -3.69
N ASP A 58 -4.72 13.69 -4.41
CA ASP A 58 -6.16 13.96 -4.44
C ASP A 58 -6.95 13.31 -3.29
N LYS A 59 -6.27 12.76 -2.28
CA LYS A 59 -6.82 12.04 -1.12
C LYS A 59 -7.47 10.70 -1.44
N SER A 60 -7.29 10.16 -2.65
CA SER A 60 -7.48 8.72 -2.87
C SER A 60 -6.45 7.94 -2.05
N TYR A 61 -6.69 6.64 -1.85
CA TYR A 61 -5.83 5.83 -1.01
C TYR A 61 -5.82 4.38 -1.48
N ILE A 62 -4.69 3.71 -1.35
CA ILE A 62 -4.55 2.28 -1.65
C ILE A 62 -3.93 1.55 -0.48
N THR A 63 -4.38 0.31 -0.25
CA THR A 63 -3.65 -0.70 0.52
C THR A 63 -3.36 -1.88 -0.39
N VAL A 64 -2.15 -2.44 -0.34
CA VAL A 64 -1.76 -3.61 -1.14
C VAL A 64 -1.23 -4.73 -0.24
N SER A 65 -1.29 -5.96 -0.76
CA SER A 65 -0.62 -7.14 -0.20
C SER A 65 0.51 -7.56 -1.13
N TYR A 66 1.71 -7.76 -0.61
CA TYR A 66 2.96 -8.09 -1.31
C TYR A 66 3.46 -7.00 -2.27
N GLY A 67 2.60 -6.44 -3.12
CA GLY A 67 2.94 -5.36 -4.06
C GLY A 67 1.72 -4.84 -4.82
N GLN A 68 1.94 -3.86 -5.70
CA GLN A 68 0.86 -3.22 -6.48
C GLN A 68 0.11 -4.16 -7.42
N GLN A 69 0.73 -5.27 -7.80
CA GLN A 69 0.06 -6.33 -8.55
C GLN A 69 -1.14 -6.90 -7.78
N PHE A 70 -1.26 -6.63 -6.47
CA PHE A 70 -2.35 -7.13 -5.65
C PHE A 70 -2.88 -6.07 -4.66
N PRO A 71 -3.67 -5.08 -5.14
CA PRO A 71 -4.43 -4.19 -4.27
C PRO A 71 -5.40 -4.97 -3.39
N LEU A 72 -5.45 -4.64 -2.11
CA LEU A 72 -6.47 -5.13 -1.16
C LEU A 72 -7.66 -4.18 -1.13
N PHE A 73 -7.39 -2.90 -0.91
CA PHE A 73 -8.41 -1.86 -0.77
C PHE A 73 -8.03 -0.61 -1.56
N LEU A 74 -9.02 0.04 -2.15
CA LEU A 74 -8.84 1.28 -2.89
C LEU A 74 -9.95 2.25 -2.54
N TYR A 75 -9.60 3.44 -2.06
CA TYR A 75 -10.52 4.55 -1.85
C TYR A 75 -10.42 5.52 -3.01
N ASP A 76 -11.52 5.78 -3.72
CA ASP A 76 -11.58 6.88 -4.68
C ASP A 76 -12.20 8.11 -4.02
N SER A 77 -11.40 9.18 -3.86
CA SER A 77 -11.85 10.42 -3.23
C SER A 77 -12.95 11.16 -4.00
N LYS A 78 -13.06 10.94 -5.32
CA LYS A 78 -14.10 11.58 -6.15
C LYS A 78 -15.45 10.91 -5.97
N GLU A 79 -15.46 9.59 -5.89
CA GLU A 79 -16.68 8.79 -5.69
C GLU A 79 -17.02 8.62 -4.21
N LYS A 80 -16.04 8.84 -3.31
CA LYS A 80 -16.11 8.60 -1.87
C LYS A 80 -16.45 7.14 -1.54
N ILE A 81 -16.01 6.22 -2.38
CA ILE A 81 -16.26 4.79 -2.26
C ILE A 81 -14.96 4.06 -1.94
N TRP A 82 -15.07 3.06 -1.06
CA TRP A 82 -14.07 2.02 -0.88
C TRP A 82 -14.39 0.83 -1.76
N TYR A 83 -13.41 0.38 -2.53
CA TYR A 83 -13.43 -0.89 -3.24
C TYR A 83 -12.53 -1.88 -2.52
N GLU A 84 -12.94 -3.14 -2.56
CA GLU A 84 -12.23 -4.28 -1.99
C GLU A 84 -12.00 -5.29 -3.11
N ASN A 85 -10.74 -5.69 -3.29
CA ASN A 85 -10.42 -6.80 -4.19
C ASN A 85 -11.03 -8.07 -3.61
N ASN A 86 -11.77 -8.86 -4.39
CA ASN A 86 -12.42 -10.09 -3.92
C ASN A 86 -11.69 -11.40 -4.30
N GLU A 87 -10.50 -11.31 -4.88
CA GLU A 87 -9.71 -12.47 -5.32
C GLU A 87 -8.62 -12.84 -4.30
N GLU A 88 -8.00 -14.00 -4.45
CA GLU A 88 -6.86 -14.44 -3.66
C GLU A 88 -5.56 -14.21 -4.42
N TYR A 89 -4.47 -13.95 -3.71
CA TYR A 89 -3.16 -13.80 -4.34
C TYR A 89 -2.58 -15.19 -4.60
N THR A 90 -2.22 -15.46 -5.85
CA THR A 90 -1.50 -16.67 -6.25
C THR A 90 -0.03 -16.35 -6.50
N PHE A 91 0.87 -17.11 -5.87
CA PHE A 91 2.31 -17.04 -6.10
C PHE A 91 2.81 -18.43 -6.49
N ASP A 92 3.50 -18.54 -7.63
CA ASP A 92 3.98 -19.81 -8.20
C ASP A 92 2.90 -20.92 -8.31
N GLY A 93 1.64 -20.52 -8.52
CA GLY A 93 0.50 -21.43 -8.65
C GLY A 93 -0.17 -21.82 -7.33
N GLU A 94 0.33 -21.34 -6.19
CA GLU A 94 -0.23 -21.59 -4.86
C GLU A 94 -0.97 -20.37 -4.32
N ILE A 95 -2.09 -20.61 -3.64
CA ILE A 95 -2.88 -19.57 -2.98
C ILE A 95 -2.15 -19.15 -1.70
N MET A 96 -1.93 -17.84 -1.55
CA MET A 96 -1.31 -17.28 -0.36
C MET A 96 -2.38 -17.02 0.71
N GLU A 97 -2.54 -17.95 1.66
CA GLU A 97 -3.55 -17.90 2.74
C GLU A 97 -3.52 -16.59 3.56
N SER A 98 -2.34 -16.02 3.75
CA SER A 98 -2.18 -14.74 4.47
C SER A 98 -2.87 -13.56 3.78
N THR A 99 -3.26 -13.68 2.51
CA THR A 99 -4.00 -12.63 1.79
C THR A 99 -5.39 -12.39 2.38
N GLU A 100 -6.07 -13.46 2.81
CA GLU A 100 -7.36 -13.36 3.48
C GLU A 100 -7.18 -12.70 4.86
N GLN A 101 -6.14 -13.09 5.58
CA GLN A 101 -5.79 -12.49 6.88
C GLN A 101 -5.47 -10.99 6.74
N HIS A 102 -4.68 -10.60 5.74
CA HIS A 102 -4.36 -9.20 5.48
C HIS A 102 -5.62 -8.38 5.21
N ARG A 103 -6.54 -8.92 4.41
CA ARG A 103 -7.81 -8.29 4.10
C ARG A 103 -8.68 -8.13 5.35
N ALA A 104 -8.80 -9.17 6.17
CA ALA A 104 -9.58 -9.13 7.39
C ALA A 104 -9.03 -8.09 8.38
N LEU A 105 -7.70 -8.06 8.57
CA LEU A 105 -7.05 -7.14 9.51
C LEU A 105 -7.06 -5.68 9.04
N LEU A 106 -6.98 -5.44 7.73
CA LEU A 106 -6.87 -4.09 7.16
C LEU A 106 -8.19 -3.53 6.62
N LYS A 107 -9.32 -4.23 6.82
CA LYS A 107 -10.63 -3.82 6.30
C LYS A 107 -11.06 -2.47 6.89
N PRO A 108 -11.15 -1.40 6.07
CA PRO A 108 -11.36 -0.05 6.61
C PRO A 108 -12.76 0.14 7.20
N THR A 109 -13.77 -0.50 6.60
CA THR A 109 -15.19 -0.32 6.87
C THR A 109 -15.96 -1.55 6.38
N GLU A 110 -17.14 -1.79 6.95
CA GLU A 110 -18.09 -2.82 6.49
C GLU A 110 -18.65 -2.51 5.10
N ASN A 111 -18.78 -1.22 4.76
CA ASN A 111 -19.30 -0.79 3.47
C ASN A 111 -18.18 -0.64 2.43
N THR A 112 -17.83 -1.76 1.79
CA THR A 112 -16.89 -1.84 0.66
C THR A 112 -17.58 -2.44 -0.56
N HIS A 113 -17.15 -2.02 -1.74
CA HIS A 113 -17.64 -2.56 -3.01
C HIS A 113 -16.67 -3.60 -3.54
N LEU A 114 -17.08 -4.86 -3.54
CA LEU A 114 -16.27 -5.96 -4.05
C LEU A 114 -16.05 -5.83 -5.57
N LYS A 115 -14.80 -6.02 -5.99
CA LYS A 115 -14.33 -5.91 -7.38
C LYS A 115 -13.25 -6.95 -7.66
N SER A 116 -13.18 -7.38 -8.92
CA SER A 116 -12.09 -8.24 -9.40
C SER A 116 -10.74 -7.52 -9.34
N LEU A 117 -9.66 -8.29 -9.31
CA LEU A 117 -8.30 -7.79 -9.34
C LEU A 117 -8.06 -6.92 -10.58
N GLU A 118 -8.48 -7.38 -11.75
CA GLU A 118 -8.36 -6.64 -13.00
C GLU A 118 -9.04 -5.25 -12.91
N TRP A 119 -10.24 -5.20 -12.33
CA TRP A 119 -10.94 -3.94 -12.16
C TRP A 119 -10.18 -3.01 -11.20
N MET A 120 -9.68 -3.55 -10.10
CA MET A 120 -8.91 -2.80 -9.10
C MET A 120 -7.63 -2.21 -9.70
N LEU A 121 -6.91 -2.98 -10.51
CA LEU A 121 -5.70 -2.53 -11.22
C LEU A 121 -6.02 -1.42 -12.23
N ASN A 122 -7.08 -1.59 -13.02
CA ASN A 122 -7.54 -0.57 -13.96
C ASN A 122 -7.95 0.73 -13.25
N LYS A 123 -8.65 0.63 -12.12
CA LYS A 123 -9.05 1.77 -11.30
C LYS A 123 -7.83 2.47 -10.67
N LEU A 124 -6.85 1.70 -10.19
CA LEU A 124 -5.59 2.22 -9.68
C LEU A 124 -4.83 3.00 -10.76
N GLU A 125 -4.71 2.46 -11.98
CA GLU A 125 -4.06 3.14 -13.10
C GLU A 125 -4.76 4.45 -13.49
N PHE A 126 -6.10 4.48 -13.43
CA PHE A 126 -6.86 5.71 -13.61
C PHE A 126 -6.53 6.77 -12.52
N ILE A 127 -6.48 6.37 -11.26
CA ILE A 127 -6.13 7.27 -10.14
C ILE A 127 -4.68 7.75 -10.26
N LYS A 128 -3.73 6.88 -10.62
CA LYS A 128 -2.34 7.25 -10.86
C LYS A 128 -2.20 8.30 -11.96
N LYS A 129 -2.84 8.08 -13.12
CA LYS A 129 -2.87 9.05 -14.22
C LYS A 129 -3.46 10.39 -13.79
N ARG A 130 -4.56 10.35 -13.03
CA ARG A 130 -5.21 11.56 -12.47
C ARG A 130 -4.28 12.36 -11.55
N ASN A 131 -3.37 11.69 -10.86
CA ASN A 131 -2.42 12.29 -9.92
C ASN A 131 -1.00 12.47 -10.48
N ASN A 132 -0.78 12.23 -11.78
CA ASN A 132 0.54 12.25 -12.42
C ASN A 132 1.59 11.34 -11.76
N ILE A 133 1.16 10.17 -11.27
CA ILE A 133 2.03 9.17 -10.65
C ILE A 133 2.41 8.11 -11.69
N ILE A 134 3.71 7.96 -11.95
CA ILE A 134 4.24 7.01 -12.94
C ILE A 134 4.43 5.64 -12.28
N THR A 135 5.12 5.61 -11.14
CA THR A 135 5.38 4.41 -10.34
C THR A 135 4.88 4.61 -8.93
N LEU A 136 4.36 3.53 -8.34
CA LEU A 136 4.18 3.42 -6.91
C LEU A 136 5.27 2.42 -6.43
N SER A 137 5.70 2.48 -5.19
CA SER A 137 6.47 1.42 -4.52
C SER A 137 6.34 1.64 -3.03
N HIS A 138 6.46 0.61 -2.20
CA HIS A 138 6.53 0.83 -0.75
C HIS A 138 7.68 1.77 -0.37
N LEU A 139 8.71 1.89 -1.23
CA LEU A 139 9.82 2.83 -1.07
C LEU A 139 9.43 4.32 -1.22
N SER A 140 8.27 4.65 -1.81
CA SER A 140 7.75 6.03 -1.82
C SER A 140 7.08 6.42 -0.50
N VAL A 141 6.75 5.43 0.33
CA VAL A 141 6.01 5.55 1.58
C VAL A 141 7.01 5.77 2.74
N GLU A 142 6.72 6.70 3.65
CA GLU A 142 7.47 6.74 4.91
C GLU A 142 6.95 5.60 5.81
N PRO A 143 7.82 4.76 6.41
CA PRO A 143 7.39 3.77 7.38
C PRO A 143 6.54 4.43 8.46
N GLY A 144 5.41 3.81 8.81
CA GLY A 144 4.59 4.29 9.91
C GLY A 144 5.42 4.28 11.19
N THR A 145 5.43 5.38 11.94
CA THR A 145 6.13 5.43 13.23
C THR A 145 5.35 4.59 14.24
N LYS A 146 6.00 3.64 14.92
CA LYS A 146 5.42 2.97 16.08
C LYS A 146 5.34 4.00 17.20
N ASN A 147 4.13 4.26 17.71
CA ASN A 147 3.96 5.10 18.90
C ASN A 147 4.43 4.37 20.15
#